data_AF-A0A7X3LEQ0-F1
#
_entry.id   AF-A0A7X3LEQ0-F1
#
_cell.length_a   1.000
_cell.length_b   1.000
_cell.length_c   1.000
_cell.angle_alpha   90.00
_cell.angle_beta   90.00
_cell.angle_gamma   90.00
#
_symmetry.space_group_name_H-M   'P 1'
#
loop_
_entity.id
_entity.type
_entity.pdbx_description
1 polymer ?
#
loop_
_entity_poly.entity_id
_entity_poly.type
_entity_poly.pdbx_seq_one_letter_code
_entity_poly.pdbx_strand_id
1 'polypeptide(L)'
;MKIKSWMVVFLLSSIMMGGCENISTQKPHEIFSADQAIALVVQTENKDDFPAKTGTNAGVIKGGGPQPGIRVPGTFTSSATKQSGDVYLVTLKESWSAKDFRTENKPEKAILSYFWTYEVTPTTVKPLNQGGDFPPDHVE
;
A
#
# COMPACT_ATOMS: atom_id res chain seq x y z
N MET A 1 73.68 -1.50 27.02
CA MET A 1 73.86 -0.29 27.85
C MET A 1 72.67 -0.21 28.82
N LYS A 2 72.94 -0.10 30.13
CA LYS A 2 71.96 -0.13 31.23
C LYS A 2 71.41 1.29 31.50
N ILE A 3 70.14 1.37 31.93
CA ILE A 3 69.53 2.21 33.01
C ILE A 3 68.12 1.58 33.20
N LYS A 4 67.77 0.73 34.19
CA LYS A 4 67.59 0.87 35.66
C LYS A 4 66.74 2.08 36.06
N SER A 5 65.46 1.92 36.37
CA SER A 5 64.88 1.78 37.73
C SER A 5 63.83 2.90 37.90
N TRP A 6 62.71 2.84 38.63
CA TRP A 6 62.07 1.89 39.55
C TRP A 6 60.60 2.33 39.76
N MET A 7 59.73 1.36 40.07
CA MET A 7 58.57 1.32 41.01
C MET A 7 57.87 2.64 41.40
N VAL A 8 56.54 2.68 41.54
CA VAL A 8 55.82 2.12 42.71
C VAL A 8 54.34 1.83 42.38
N VAL A 9 53.90 0.70 42.93
CA VAL A 9 52.56 0.10 42.99
C VAL A 9 51.73 0.72 44.12
N PHE A 10 50.43 0.95 43.95
CA PHE A 10 49.36 0.81 44.97
C PHE A 10 48.01 0.70 44.21
N LEU A 11 47.35 -0.46 44.08
CA LEU A 11 46.54 -1.25 45.03
C LEU A 11 45.04 -0.85 45.09
N LEU A 12 44.18 -1.88 45.00
CA LEU A 12 42.75 -1.97 45.40
C LEU A 12 41.75 -1.23 44.49
N SER A 13 40.55 -1.74 44.16
CA SER A 13 39.74 -2.78 44.79
C SER A 13 38.60 -3.27 43.87
N SER A 14 38.32 -4.56 43.97
CA SER A 14 37.00 -5.21 44.06
C SER A 14 35.91 -5.04 42.99
N ILE A 15 35.72 -6.16 42.29
CA ILE A 15 34.51 -6.76 41.72
C ILE A 15 33.20 -6.25 42.35
N MET A 16 32.30 -5.75 41.49
CA MET A 16 30.85 -5.86 41.70
C MET A 16 30.26 -6.52 40.45
N MET A 17 29.73 -7.72 40.65
CA MET A 17 28.76 -8.35 39.75
C MET A 17 27.54 -7.44 39.62
N GLY A 18 27.07 -7.21 38.39
CA GLY A 18 25.82 -6.50 38.16
C GLY A 18 25.34 -6.64 36.72
N GLY A 19 24.40 -7.56 36.51
CA GLY A 19 23.29 -7.37 35.57
C GLY A 19 23.56 -7.68 34.10
N CYS A 20 23.01 -8.81 33.64
CA CYS A 20 22.61 -8.98 32.25
C CYS A 20 21.62 -7.89 31.87
N GLU A 21 21.96 -7.05 30.90
CA GLU A 21 20.96 -6.36 30.09
C GLU A 21 21.34 -6.46 28.63
N ASN A 22 21.01 -7.63 28.05
CA ASN A 22 20.65 -7.72 26.65
C ASN A 22 19.40 -6.85 26.43
N ILE A 23 19.55 -5.53 26.38
CA ILE A 23 18.54 -4.68 25.74
C ILE A 23 18.87 -4.73 24.26
N SER A 24 18.52 -5.88 23.67
CA SER A 24 18.21 -5.95 22.25
C SER A 24 17.02 -5.02 22.06
N THR A 25 17.30 -3.78 21.66
CA THR A 25 16.31 -2.88 21.08
C THR A 25 15.90 -3.46 19.73
N GLN A 26 15.20 -4.59 19.74
CA GLN A 26 14.31 -4.91 18.64
C GLN A 26 13.27 -3.78 18.65
N LYS A 27 13.43 -2.83 17.73
CA LYS A 27 12.32 -1.99 17.28
C LYS A 27 11.09 -2.90 17.16
N PRO A 28 9.93 -2.52 17.71
CA PRO A 28 8.71 -3.28 17.49
C PRO A 28 8.61 -3.57 15.98
N HIS A 29 8.52 -4.84 15.62
CA HIS A 29 8.33 -5.25 14.24
C HIS A 29 7.03 -4.57 13.80
N GLU A 30 7.14 -3.53 12.97
CA GLU A 30 5.98 -2.76 12.54
C GLU A 30 5.11 -3.71 11.72
N ILE A 31 3.96 -4.08 12.29
CA ILE A 31 3.06 -5.05 11.68
C ILE A 31 2.54 -4.41 10.39
N PHE A 32 2.91 -4.98 9.25
CA PHE A 32 2.42 -4.51 7.97
C PHE A 32 0.90 -4.69 7.91
N SER A 33 0.19 -3.57 7.84
CA SER A 33 -1.25 -3.51 7.98
C SER A 33 -1.97 -3.46 6.63
N ALA A 34 -3.28 -3.71 6.65
CA ALA A 34 -4.14 -3.61 5.48
C ALA A 34 -4.09 -2.21 4.83
N ASP A 35 -4.12 -1.16 5.65
CA ASP A 35 -4.08 0.22 5.14
C ASP A 35 -2.69 0.58 4.59
N GLN A 36 -1.61 0.07 5.17
CA GLN A 36 -0.27 0.20 4.58
C GLN A 36 -0.17 -0.52 3.23
N ALA A 37 -0.77 -1.71 3.09
CA ALA A 37 -0.83 -2.41 1.81
C ALA A 37 -1.60 -1.61 0.75
N ILE A 38 -2.74 -1.02 1.12
CA ILE A 38 -3.53 -0.16 0.21
C ILE A 38 -2.72 1.08 -0.19
N ALA A 39 -2.14 1.80 0.78
CA ALA A 39 -1.34 2.98 0.51
C ALA A 39 -0.16 2.68 -0.42
N LEU A 40 0.50 1.53 -0.23
CA LEU A 40 1.60 1.10 -1.09
C LEU A 40 1.16 0.88 -2.54
N VAL A 41 0.00 0.23 -2.77
CA VAL A 41 -0.55 0.07 -4.13
C VAL A 41 -0.92 1.41 -4.73
N VAL A 42 -1.64 2.25 -3.99
CA VAL A 42 -2.08 3.56 -4.48
C VAL A 42 -0.89 4.41 -4.94
N GLN A 43 0.17 4.44 -4.14
CA GLN A 43 1.39 5.18 -4.48
C GLN A 43 2.18 4.55 -5.63
N THR A 44 2.38 3.24 -5.62
CA THR A 44 3.21 2.55 -6.62
C THR A 44 2.58 2.58 -8.01
N GLU A 45 1.25 2.46 -8.09
CA GLU A 45 0.49 2.39 -9.35
C GLU A 45 -0.06 3.76 -9.78
N ASN A 46 0.29 4.85 -9.07
CA ASN A 46 -0.21 6.22 -9.31
C ASN A 46 -1.75 6.30 -9.38
N LYS A 47 -2.43 5.68 -8.41
CA LYS A 47 -3.90 5.56 -8.34
C LYS A 47 -4.50 6.58 -7.37
N ASP A 48 -4.11 7.85 -7.47
CA ASP A 48 -4.41 8.90 -6.48
C ASP A 48 -5.91 9.19 -6.25
N ASP A 49 -6.77 8.79 -7.18
CA ASP A 49 -8.24 8.90 -7.03
C ASP A 49 -8.79 7.91 -5.97
N PHE A 50 -8.02 6.87 -5.60
CA PHE A 50 -8.39 5.87 -4.62
C PHE A 50 -8.00 6.26 -3.19
N PRO A 51 -8.82 5.89 -2.17
CA PRO A 51 -8.42 6.09 -0.79
C PRO A 51 -7.20 5.23 -0.43
N ALA A 52 -6.23 5.83 0.26
CA ALA A 52 -5.02 5.15 0.76
C ALA A 52 -5.26 4.22 1.97
N LYS A 53 -6.52 3.96 2.30
CA LYS A 53 -6.99 3.05 3.35
C LYS A 53 -8.28 2.40 2.90
N THR A 54 -8.76 1.41 3.64
CA THR A 54 -10.05 0.78 3.33
C THR A 54 -11.16 1.83 3.33
N GLY A 55 -11.93 1.92 2.25
CA GLY A 55 -13.01 2.88 2.13
C GLY A 55 -13.40 3.21 0.69
N THR A 56 -14.26 4.21 0.55
CA THR A 56 -14.77 4.68 -0.74
C THR A 56 -14.75 6.21 -0.80
N ASN A 57 -14.25 6.76 -1.90
CA ASN A 57 -14.31 8.18 -2.24
C ASN A 57 -15.20 8.40 -3.46
N ALA A 58 -15.90 9.53 -3.50
CA ALA A 58 -16.50 10.02 -4.75
C ALA A 58 -15.43 10.70 -5.61
N GLY A 59 -15.57 10.63 -6.93
CA GLY A 59 -14.66 11.32 -7.84
C GLY A 59 -15.17 11.32 -9.28
N VAL A 60 -14.26 11.57 -10.23
CA VAL A 60 -14.56 11.66 -11.66
C VAL A 60 -13.85 10.54 -12.41
N ILE A 61 -14.62 9.66 -13.04
CA ILE A 61 -14.08 8.62 -13.93
C ILE A 61 -13.84 9.21 -15.31
N LYS A 62 -12.65 8.92 -15.85
CA LYS A 62 -12.17 9.44 -17.13
C LYS A 62 -12.29 8.32 -18.18
N GLY A 63 -13.04 8.56 -19.24
CA GLY A 63 -13.05 7.75 -20.46
C GLY A 63 -12.86 8.64 -21.70
N GLY A 64 -13.03 8.11 -22.90
CA GLY A 64 -13.04 8.93 -24.13
C GLY A 64 -11.67 9.33 -24.69
N GLY A 65 -10.55 8.72 -24.26
CA GLY A 65 -9.20 9.14 -24.67
C GLY A 65 -8.77 10.54 -24.18
N PRO A 66 -7.79 11.20 -24.85
CA PRO A 66 -7.33 12.54 -24.50
C PRO A 66 -8.43 13.61 -24.66
N GLN A 67 -8.17 14.82 -24.15
CA GLN A 67 -9.15 15.89 -23.99
C GLN A 67 -9.92 16.21 -25.30
N PRO A 68 -11.26 16.45 -25.26
CA PRO A 68 -12.10 16.63 -24.08
C PRO A 68 -12.41 15.37 -23.27
N GLY A 69 -12.33 14.17 -23.87
CA GLY A 69 -12.70 12.89 -23.25
C GLY A 69 -14.10 12.89 -22.59
N ILE A 70 -14.54 11.74 -22.10
CA ILE A 70 -15.74 11.63 -21.27
C ILE A 70 -15.34 11.70 -19.80
N ARG A 71 -16.09 12.45 -18.99
CA ARG A 71 -15.86 12.63 -17.56
C ARG A 71 -17.20 12.43 -16.85
N VAL A 72 -17.31 11.40 -16.01
CA VAL A 72 -18.57 11.07 -15.33
C VAL A 72 -18.37 10.99 -13.82
N PRO A 73 -19.39 11.30 -13.02
CA PRO A 73 -19.35 11.04 -11.59
C PRO A 73 -19.22 9.54 -11.33
N GLY A 74 -18.38 9.16 -10.37
CA GLY A 74 -18.22 7.78 -9.96
C GLY A 74 -17.68 7.66 -8.53
N THR A 75 -17.37 6.43 -8.15
CA THR A 75 -16.83 6.08 -6.84
C THR A 75 -15.57 5.23 -6.99
N PHE A 76 -14.58 5.49 -6.15
CA PHE A 76 -13.32 4.76 -6.06
C PHE A 76 -13.26 4.06 -4.70
N THR A 77 -13.22 2.73 -4.70
CA THR A 77 -13.21 1.89 -3.50
C THR A 77 -11.89 1.15 -3.38
N SER A 78 -11.28 1.21 -2.19
CA SER A 78 -10.11 0.41 -1.82
C SER A 78 -10.48 -0.59 -0.73
N SER A 79 -9.99 -1.82 -0.86
CA SER A 79 -10.08 -2.83 0.19
C SER A 79 -8.85 -3.72 0.21
N ALA A 80 -8.59 -4.35 1.34
CA ALA A 80 -7.51 -5.32 1.48
C ALA A 80 -7.94 -6.50 2.36
N THR A 81 -7.62 -7.71 1.91
CA THR A 81 -7.89 -8.95 2.64
C THR A 81 -6.57 -9.65 2.92
N LYS A 82 -6.31 -9.96 4.19
CA LYS A 82 -5.10 -10.69 4.61
C LYS A 82 -5.14 -12.11 4.06
N GLN A 83 -4.09 -12.54 3.35
CA GLN A 83 -3.96 -13.89 2.82
C GLN A 83 -3.17 -14.78 3.80
N SER A 84 -1.96 -14.35 4.17
CA SER A 84 -1.08 -15.04 5.13
C SER A 84 0.04 -14.09 5.58
N GLY A 85 0.64 -14.28 6.76
CA GLY A 85 1.81 -13.49 7.18
C GLY A 85 1.65 -11.97 7.00
N ASP A 86 2.51 -11.35 6.20
CA ASP A 86 2.43 -9.94 5.79
C ASP A 86 1.95 -9.78 4.33
N VAL A 87 1.20 -10.77 3.82
CA VAL A 87 0.67 -10.80 2.46
C VAL A 87 -0.81 -10.39 2.47
N TYR A 88 -1.12 -9.36 1.68
CA TYR A 88 -2.47 -8.84 1.48
C TYR A 88 -2.88 -8.96 0.01
N LEU A 89 -4.16 -9.28 -0.21
CA LEU A 89 -4.83 -9.10 -1.48
C LEU A 89 -5.52 -7.74 -1.46
N VAL A 90 -4.98 -6.76 -2.18
CA VAL A 90 -5.57 -5.42 -2.32
C VAL A 90 -6.45 -5.39 -3.55
N THR A 91 -7.65 -4.82 -3.43
CA THR A 91 -8.57 -4.55 -4.55
C THR A 91 -8.85 -3.07 -4.64
N LEU A 92 -8.60 -2.49 -5.82
CA LEU A 92 -9.03 -1.16 -6.18
C LEU A 92 -10.17 -1.29 -7.19
N LYS A 93 -11.33 -0.70 -6.92
CA LYS A 93 -12.50 -0.72 -7.82
C LYS A 93 -13.06 0.67 -8.05
N GLU A 94 -13.18 1.05 -9.31
CA GLU A 94 -13.95 2.23 -9.71
C GLU A 94 -15.36 1.81 -10.16
N SER A 95 -16.37 2.66 -9.97
CA SER A 95 -17.76 2.36 -10.33
C SER A 95 -18.52 3.59 -10.78
N TRP A 96 -19.38 3.46 -11.79
CA TRP A 96 -20.14 4.56 -12.40
C TRP A 96 -21.50 4.10 -12.92
N SER A 97 -22.37 5.05 -13.27
CA SER A 97 -23.66 4.72 -13.87
C SER A 97 -23.54 4.50 -15.39
N ALA A 98 -24.17 3.45 -15.89
CA ALA A 98 -24.23 3.16 -17.33
C ALA A 98 -24.86 4.30 -18.15
N LYS A 99 -25.77 5.08 -17.54
CA LYS A 99 -26.41 6.23 -18.18
C LYS A 99 -25.40 7.31 -18.58
N ASP A 100 -24.30 7.45 -17.85
CA ASP A 100 -23.38 8.57 -18.00
C ASP A 100 -22.42 8.36 -19.19
N PHE A 101 -22.27 7.11 -19.67
CA PHE A 101 -21.40 6.76 -20.78
C PHE A 101 -22.12 6.41 -22.10
N ARG A 102 -23.43 6.65 -22.21
CA ARG A 102 -24.24 6.34 -23.42
C ARG A 102 -23.92 4.96 -24.02
N THR A 103 -23.81 3.93 -23.18
CA THR A 103 -23.69 2.55 -23.70
C THR A 103 -25.06 2.13 -24.22
N GLU A 104 -25.23 2.19 -25.55
CA GLU A 104 -26.38 1.56 -26.19
C GLU A 104 -26.46 0.11 -25.69
N ASN A 105 -27.62 -0.31 -25.19
CA ASN A 105 -27.93 -1.67 -24.68
C ASN A 105 -27.72 -1.99 -23.19
N LYS A 106 -27.47 -1.02 -22.30
CA LYS A 106 -27.55 -1.26 -20.83
C LYS A 106 -28.79 -0.60 -20.23
N PRO A 107 -29.45 -1.22 -19.22
CA PRO A 107 -30.51 -0.54 -18.48
C PRO A 107 -29.99 0.77 -17.90
N GLU A 108 -30.77 1.84 -17.99
CA GLU A 108 -30.42 3.20 -17.51
C GLU A 108 -29.98 3.25 -16.03
N LYS A 109 -30.31 2.21 -15.26
CA LYS A 109 -29.98 2.08 -13.83
C LYS A 109 -28.79 1.14 -13.54
N ALA A 110 -28.13 0.58 -14.54
CA ALA A 110 -26.98 -0.29 -14.30
C ALA A 110 -25.80 0.51 -13.73
N ILE A 111 -25.12 -0.09 -12.75
CA ILE A 111 -23.83 0.37 -12.24
C ILE A 111 -22.76 -0.49 -12.92
N LEU A 112 -21.86 0.16 -13.63
CA LEU A 112 -20.69 -0.43 -14.26
C LEU A 112 -19.50 -0.29 -13.32
N SER A 113 -18.52 -1.18 -13.44
CA SER A 113 -17.32 -1.11 -12.61
C SER A 113 -16.12 -1.76 -13.26
N TYR A 114 -14.93 -1.22 -12.98
CA TYR A 114 -13.65 -1.83 -13.30
C TYR A 114 -12.83 -2.01 -12.03
N PHE A 115 -12.06 -3.10 -11.95
CA PHE A 115 -11.25 -3.39 -10.78
C PHE A 115 -9.85 -3.87 -11.16
N TRP A 116 -8.94 -3.68 -10.20
CA TRP A 116 -7.59 -4.20 -10.20
C TRP A 116 -7.35 -4.94 -8.88
N THR A 117 -6.68 -6.09 -8.94
CA THR A 117 -6.23 -6.83 -7.76
C THR A 117 -4.71 -6.98 -7.74
N TYR A 118 -4.16 -6.87 -6.53
CA TYR A 118 -2.72 -6.92 -6.29
C TYR A 118 -2.43 -7.82 -5.10
N GLU A 119 -1.37 -8.63 -5.20
CA GLU A 119 -0.72 -9.25 -4.06
C GLU A 119 0.32 -8.28 -3.53
N VAL A 120 0.26 -7.98 -2.23
CA VAL A 120 1.06 -6.94 -1.61
C VAL A 120 1.76 -7.48 -0.37
N THR A 121 3.07 -7.26 -0.32
CA THR A 121 3.93 -7.49 0.84
C THR A 121 4.57 -6.16 1.26
N PRO A 122 5.33 -6.09 2.37
CA PRO A 122 5.98 -4.84 2.79
C PRO A 122 6.92 -4.23 1.74
N THR A 123 7.41 -5.03 0.78
CA THR A 123 8.41 -4.61 -0.20
C THR A 123 7.95 -4.71 -1.65
N THR A 124 6.80 -5.33 -1.90
CA THR A 124 6.42 -5.74 -3.24
C THR A 124 4.94 -5.50 -3.49
N VAL A 125 4.64 -4.89 -4.63
CA VAL A 125 3.30 -4.81 -5.22
C VAL A 125 3.32 -5.65 -6.50
N LYS A 126 2.50 -6.69 -6.55
CA LYS A 126 2.41 -7.60 -7.70
C LYS A 126 0.99 -7.56 -8.27
N PRO A 127 0.78 -7.04 -9.49
CA PRO A 127 -0.50 -7.15 -10.17
C PRO A 127 -0.90 -8.61 -10.34
N LEU A 128 -2.15 -8.93 -10.04
CA LEU A 128 -2.69 -10.28 -10.21
C LEU A 128 -3.72 -10.34 -11.34
N ASN A 129 -4.72 -9.47 -11.29
CA ASN A 129 -5.83 -9.48 -12.24
C ASN A 129 -6.43 -8.08 -12.38
N GLN A 130 -7.12 -7.85 -13.48
CA GLN A 130 -7.98 -6.69 -13.69
C GLN A 130 -9.17 -7.07 -14.56
N GLY A 131 -10.29 -6.37 -14.42
CA GLY A 131 -11.45 -6.65 -15.23
C GLY A 131 -12.69 -5.86 -14.82
N GLY A 132 -13.81 -6.20 -15.47
CA GLY A 132 -15.07 -5.48 -15.33
C GLY A 132 -15.48 -4.80 -16.65
N ASP A 133 -16.27 -3.75 -16.53
CA ASP A 133 -16.69 -2.92 -17.65
C ASP A 133 -15.60 -1.90 -17.98
N PHE A 134 -15.39 -1.56 -19.25
CA PHE A 134 -14.52 -0.45 -19.62
C PHE A 134 -15.38 0.79 -19.90
N PRO A 135 -14.97 1.99 -19.45
CA PRO A 135 -15.56 3.21 -19.97
C PRO A 135 -15.28 3.27 -21.49
N PRO A 136 -16.26 3.65 -22.33
CA PRO A 136 -16.05 3.75 -23.77
C PRO A 136 -14.82 4.62 -24.11
N ASP A 137 -14.06 4.15 -25.10
CA ASP A 137 -12.72 4.54 -25.57
C ASP A 137 -11.51 4.10 -24.72
N HIS A 138 -11.45 2.81 -24.35
CA HIS A 138 -10.18 2.05 -24.28
C HIS A 138 -9.90 1.36 -25.63
N VAL A 139 -9.94 2.13 -26.72
CA VAL A 139 -9.36 1.69 -28.01
C VAL A 139 -8.08 2.49 -28.15
N GLU A 140 -6.94 1.85 -27.89
CA GLU A 140 -5.64 2.36 -28.37
C GLU A 140 -5.61 2.37 -29.90
#